data_AF-A0A946LVJ2-F1
#
_entry.id   AF-A0A946LVJ2-F1
#
_cell.length_a   1.000
_cell.length_b   1.000
_cell.length_c   1.000
_cell.angle_alpha   90.00
_cell.angle_beta   90.00
_cell.angle_gamma   90.00
#
_symmetry.space_group_name_H-M   'P 1'
#
loop_
_entity.id
_entity.type
_entity.pdbx_description
1 polymer ?
#
loop_
_entity_poly.entity_id
_entity_poly.type
_entity_poly.pdbx_seq_one_letter_code
_entity_poly.pdbx_strand_id
1 'polypeptide(L)'
;MSSWSESRVARELSKFRERWFPKILIEVKASGLQYSLYQASDWVVVDSLPGTHSVFEQKTLLIPDAVSFFKLRRFPVESVSKQTLREAVELDLTRWSPWQEGVEFYYWPKRSGDHWQVAVWVWQSSYMPTVMQSLETKPTHVMPERAWKIASLGVIEEPDFIHVDGGEGGSWVYVEVAEGFATLRIAAVNNETDAKRFKTSLRNESIPVYVDRQSDSASLPWEPSSNCSTAKYSLPVSSALAAGRQSGISDWSDPFVWARPTGAILALYVCWLLGEGLVLLKQGDEVQEYSSQASSVSIEV
;
A
#
# COMPACT_ATOMS: atom_id res chain seq x y z
N MET A 1 17.76 6.66 29.13
CA MET A 1 18.00 6.06 27.81
C MET A 1 17.81 7.16 26.78
N SER A 2 18.90 7.61 26.17
CA SER A 2 18.95 8.81 25.33
C SER A 2 18.27 8.56 23.99
N SER A 3 17.16 9.25 23.74
CA SER A 3 16.58 9.39 22.41
C SER A 3 17.63 9.97 21.48
N TRP A 4 18.09 9.17 20.52
CA TRP A 4 18.84 9.71 19.39
C TRP A 4 17.91 10.68 18.68
N SER A 5 18.19 11.99 18.82
CA SER A 5 17.53 13.01 18.03
C SER A 5 17.77 12.67 16.56
N GLU A 6 16.71 12.45 15.79
CA GLU A 6 16.81 12.39 14.33
C GLU A 6 17.67 13.56 13.85
N SER A 7 18.80 13.25 13.22
CA SER A 7 19.74 14.26 12.79
C SER A 7 19.02 15.24 11.85
N ARG A 8 19.37 16.52 11.92
CA ARG A 8 18.81 17.56 11.02
C ARG A 8 18.90 17.14 9.55
N VAL A 9 19.95 16.38 9.20
CA VAL A 9 20.17 15.78 7.89
C VAL A 9 19.09 14.75 7.53
N ALA A 10 18.71 13.86 8.46
CA ALA A 10 17.64 12.88 8.23
C ALA A 10 16.29 13.56 7.95
N ARG A 11 15.97 14.64 8.67
CA ARG A 11 14.74 15.42 8.46
C ARG A 11 14.75 16.19 7.13
N GLU A 12 15.90 16.68 6.68
CA GLU A 12 15.99 17.31 5.35
C GLU A 12 15.91 16.26 4.23
N LEU A 13 16.58 15.12 4.38
CA LEU A 13 16.49 14.01 3.43
C LEU A 13 15.07 13.43 3.32
N SER A 14 14.32 13.37 4.42
CA SER A 14 12.93 12.92 4.40
C SER A 14 12.03 13.87 3.60
N LYS A 15 12.20 15.18 3.76
CA LYS A 15 11.50 16.20 2.95
C LYS A 15 11.83 16.08 1.47
N PHE A 16 13.11 15.87 1.14
CA PHE A 16 13.52 15.63 -0.25
C PHE A 16 12.86 14.36 -0.80
N ARG A 17 12.89 13.25 -0.06
CA ARG A 17 12.24 12.01 -0.47
C ARG A 17 10.73 12.20 -0.69
N GLU A 18 10.05 12.88 0.21
CA GLU A 18 8.60 13.15 0.11
C GLU A 18 8.26 14.04 -1.09
N ARG A 19 9.15 14.95 -1.48
CA ARG A 19 8.99 15.77 -2.69
C ARG A 19 9.13 14.96 -3.99
N TRP A 20 10.08 14.03 -4.04
CA TRP A 20 10.34 13.22 -5.24
C TRP A 20 9.42 12.02 -5.36
N PHE A 21 9.06 11.40 -4.24
CA PHE A 21 8.20 10.22 -4.12
C PHE A 21 6.94 10.55 -3.29
N PRO A 22 6.10 11.50 -3.75
CA PRO A 22 4.91 11.88 -3.01
C PRO A 22 3.94 10.69 -2.94
N LYS A 23 3.37 10.50 -1.75
CA LYS A 23 2.32 9.51 -1.50
C LYS A 23 1.01 10.25 -1.31
N ILE A 24 0.06 9.90 -2.16
CA ILE A 24 -1.22 10.58 -2.30
C ILE A 24 -2.31 9.58 -1.98
N LEU A 25 -3.16 9.92 -1.03
CA LEU A 25 -4.38 9.22 -0.71
C LEU A 25 -5.55 9.98 -1.33
N ILE A 26 -6.46 9.24 -1.96
CA ILE A 26 -7.64 9.79 -2.63
C ILE A 26 -8.86 9.10 -2.00
N GLU A 27 -9.67 9.88 -1.28
CA GLU A 27 -10.90 9.41 -0.65
C GLU A 27 -12.11 9.91 -1.44
N VAL A 28 -13.08 9.02 -1.67
CA VAL A 28 -14.36 9.37 -2.28
C VAL A 28 -15.36 9.66 -1.15
N LYS A 29 -15.75 10.92 -0.98
CA LYS A 29 -16.76 11.37 0.00
C LYS A 29 -18.05 11.76 -0.73
N ALA A 30 -19.15 11.92 0.02
CA ALA A 30 -20.41 12.42 -0.56
C ALA A 30 -20.27 13.81 -1.22
N SER A 31 -19.38 14.66 -0.70
CA SER A 31 -19.11 16.00 -1.22
C SER A 31 -18.14 16.05 -2.40
N GLY A 32 -17.56 14.92 -2.81
CA GLY A 32 -16.57 14.83 -3.87
C GLY A 32 -15.29 14.11 -3.45
N LEU A 33 -14.19 14.38 -4.17
CA LEU A 33 -12.90 13.78 -3.88
C LEU A 33 -12.15 14.59 -2.82
N GLN A 34 -11.61 13.89 -1.82
CA GLN A 34 -10.71 14.46 -0.82
C GLN A 34 -9.31 13.88 -1.02
N TYR A 35 -8.30 14.75 -1.00
CA TYR A 35 -6.91 14.37 -1.17
C TYR A 35 -6.16 14.49 0.15
N SER A 36 -5.30 13.52 0.46
CA SER A 36 -4.35 13.63 1.55
C SER A 36 -2.93 13.32 1.08
N LEU A 37 -1.97 14.09 1.55
CA LEU A 37 -0.54 13.90 1.28
C LEU A 37 0.16 13.37 2.52
N TYR A 38 1.03 12.37 2.33
CA TYR A 38 1.89 11.92 3.41
C TYR A 38 3.08 12.87 3.55
N GLN A 39 3.15 13.59 4.67
CA GLN A 39 4.18 14.59 4.94
C GLN A 39 4.64 14.49 6.40
N ALA A 40 5.95 14.52 6.63
CA ALA A 40 6.53 14.50 7.98
C ALA A 40 5.97 13.38 8.89
N SER A 41 5.73 12.21 8.31
CA SER A 41 5.15 11.02 8.96
C SER A 41 3.67 11.09 9.35
N ASP A 42 2.91 12.07 8.87
CA ASP A 42 1.45 12.17 9.08
C ASP A 42 0.72 12.35 7.73
N TRP A 43 -0.58 12.07 7.72
CA TRP A 43 -1.44 12.33 6.57
C TRP A 43 -2.11 13.70 6.73
N VAL A 44 -1.87 14.58 5.76
CA VAL A 44 -2.39 15.95 5.75
C VAL A 44 -3.39 16.10 4.63
N VAL A 45 -4.63 16.45 4.98
CA VAL A 45 -5.69 16.75 4.01
C VAL A 45 -5.33 18.02 3.24
N VAL A 46 -5.50 17.99 1.92
CA VAL A 46 -5.25 19.11 1.02
C VAL A 46 -6.45 19.34 0.10
N ASP A 47 -6.75 20.62 -0.18
CA ASP A 47 -7.88 20.99 -1.04
C ASP A 47 -7.62 20.67 -2.52
N SER A 48 -6.36 20.68 -2.94
CA SER A 48 -5.94 20.35 -4.29
C SER A 48 -4.55 19.72 -4.32
N LEU A 49 -4.29 18.93 -5.36
CA LEU A 49 -2.97 18.36 -5.58
C LEU A 49 -1.98 19.45 -6.03
N PRO A 50 -0.71 19.40 -5.59
CA PRO A 50 0.30 20.32 -6.09
C PRO A 50 0.48 20.15 -7.60
N GLY A 51 0.46 21.25 -8.35
CA GLY A 51 0.49 21.22 -9.83
C GLY A 51 1.76 20.64 -10.47
N THR A 52 2.79 20.35 -9.69
CA THR A 52 3.95 19.58 -10.14
C THR A 52 3.71 18.10 -9.91
N HIS A 53 3.35 17.40 -10.98
CA HIS A 53 3.24 15.94 -10.97
C HIS A 53 4.63 15.30 -11.00
N SER A 54 4.99 14.54 -9.96
CA SER A 54 6.15 13.66 -10.02
C SER A 54 5.78 12.36 -10.73
N VAL A 55 6.65 11.89 -11.64
CA VAL A 55 6.51 10.56 -12.26
C VAL A 55 6.63 9.42 -11.25
N PHE A 56 7.15 9.69 -10.05
CA PHE A 56 7.29 8.73 -8.96
C PHE A 56 6.16 8.84 -7.92
N GLU A 57 5.02 9.42 -8.29
CA GLU A 57 3.82 9.51 -7.47
C GLU A 57 3.21 8.14 -7.17
N GLN A 58 2.99 7.85 -5.89
CA GLN A 58 2.17 6.72 -5.45
C GLN A 58 0.76 7.24 -5.10
N LYS A 59 -0.21 6.98 -5.98
CA LYS A 59 -1.63 7.35 -5.80
C LYS A 59 -2.45 6.14 -5.36
N THR A 60 -3.08 6.25 -4.20
CA THR A 60 -3.97 5.21 -3.64
C THR A 60 -5.39 5.73 -3.60
N LEU A 61 -6.27 5.12 -4.39
CA LEU A 61 -7.71 5.38 -4.36
C LEU A 61 -8.38 4.48 -3.32
N LEU A 62 -9.13 5.08 -2.42
CA LEU A 62 -9.91 4.38 -1.41
C LEU A 62 -11.36 4.17 -1.88
N ILE A 63 -11.78 2.91 -1.91
CA ILE A 63 -13.16 2.53 -2.17
C ILE A 63 -13.95 2.62 -0.86
N PRO A 64 -15.02 3.42 -0.78
CA PRO A 64 -15.80 3.58 0.43
C PRO A 64 -16.44 2.29 0.92
N ASP A 65 -16.62 2.18 2.23
CA ASP A 65 -17.30 1.04 2.84
C ASP A 65 -18.76 0.93 2.39
N ALA A 66 -19.42 2.07 2.10
CA ALA A 66 -20.82 2.11 1.66
C ALA A 66 -21.08 1.38 0.33
N VAL A 67 -20.05 1.23 -0.52
CA VAL A 67 -20.15 0.58 -1.83
C VAL A 67 -19.36 -0.72 -1.91
N SER A 68 -18.76 -1.15 -0.79
CA SER A 68 -18.00 -2.39 -0.73
C SER A 68 -18.62 -3.39 0.24
N PHE A 69 -18.45 -4.67 -0.07
CA PHE A 69 -18.90 -5.77 0.78
C PHE A 69 -17.68 -6.57 1.24
N PHE A 70 -17.61 -6.87 2.54
CA PHE A 70 -16.49 -7.56 3.16
C PHE A 70 -16.84 -9.00 3.56
N LYS A 71 -15.87 -9.93 3.37
CA LYS A 71 -15.92 -11.27 3.97
C LYS A 71 -14.53 -11.81 4.25
N LEU A 72 -14.38 -12.49 5.39
CA LEU A 72 -13.19 -13.28 5.71
C LEU A 72 -13.35 -14.71 5.18
N ARG A 73 -12.34 -15.21 4.47
CA ARG A 73 -12.32 -16.56 3.87
C ARG A 73 -11.09 -17.34 4.30
N ARG A 74 -11.22 -18.67 4.27
CA ARG A 74 -10.18 -19.62 4.65
C ARG A 74 -9.89 -20.55 3.48
N PHE A 75 -8.62 -20.68 3.12
CA PHE A 75 -8.16 -21.60 2.08
C PHE A 75 -7.04 -22.49 2.63
N PRO A 76 -7.07 -23.82 2.44
CA PRO A 76 -6.00 -24.70 2.91
C PRO A 76 -4.71 -24.46 2.11
N VAL A 77 -3.58 -24.33 2.81
CA VAL A 77 -2.26 -24.07 2.19
C VAL A 77 -1.81 -25.23 1.31
N GLU A 78 -2.20 -26.47 1.65
CA GLU A 78 -1.87 -27.68 0.90
C GLU A 78 -2.51 -27.70 -0.50
N SER A 79 -3.71 -27.12 -0.66
CA SER A 79 -4.43 -27.10 -1.93
C SER A 79 -4.27 -25.79 -2.69
N VAL A 80 -4.02 -24.68 -1.99
CA VAL A 80 -3.94 -23.34 -2.58
C VAL A 80 -2.60 -22.70 -2.22
N SER A 81 -1.74 -22.59 -3.22
CA SER A 81 -0.49 -21.85 -3.12
C SER A 81 -0.75 -20.34 -3.05
N LYS A 82 0.23 -19.56 -2.57
CA LYS A 82 0.12 -18.09 -2.54
C LYS A 82 -0.13 -17.48 -3.93
N GLN A 83 0.41 -18.09 -4.99
CA GLN A 83 0.28 -17.60 -6.37
C GLN A 83 -1.12 -17.84 -6.95
N THR A 84 -1.76 -18.93 -6.52
CA THR A 84 -3.11 -19.33 -6.97
C THR A 84 -4.23 -18.79 -6.08
N LEU A 85 -3.90 -18.00 -5.04
CA LEU A 85 -4.89 -17.43 -4.12
C LEU A 85 -5.89 -16.53 -4.83
N ARG A 86 -5.43 -15.76 -5.83
CA ARG A 86 -6.31 -14.88 -6.60
C ARG A 86 -7.43 -15.67 -7.29
N GLU A 87 -7.06 -16.74 -8.01
CA GLU A 87 -7.99 -17.62 -8.71
C GLU A 87 -8.95 -18.31 -7.73
N ALA A 88 -8.44 -18.77 -6.59
CA ALA A 88 -9.26 -19.38 -5.54
C ALA A 88 -10.30 -18.39 -4.97
N VAL A 89 -9.91 -17.12 -4.77
CA VAL A 89 -10.83 -16.07 -4.36
C VAL A 89 -11.86 -15.80 -5.45
N GLU A 90 -11.45 -15.64 -6.72
CA GLU A 90 -12.35 -15.40 -7.85
C GLU A 90 -13.42 -16.49 -7.99
N LEU A 91 -13.03 -17.77 -7.90
CA LEU A 91 -13.98 -18.88 -7.92
C LEU A 91 -14.94 -18.85 -6.73
N ASP A 92 -14.45 -18.45 -5.57
CA ASP A 92 -15.25 -18.39 -4.35
C ASP A 92 -16.22 -17.20 -4.33
N LEU A 93 -15.88 -16.08 -4.96
CA LEU A 93 -16.74 -14.89 -5.07
C LEU A 93 -18.10 -15.20 -5.68
N THR A 94 -18.14 -16.07 -6.69
CA THR A 94 -19.38 -16.49 -7.36
C THR A 94 -20.42 -17.08 -6.41
N ARG A 95 -19.98 -17.60 -5.25
CA ARG A 95 -20.85 -18.29 -4.29
C ARG A 95 -21.50 -17.37 -3.27
N TRP A 96 -20.93 -16.18 -3.02
CA TRP A 96 -21.37 -15.33 -1.92
C TRP A 96 -21.39 -13.85 -2.21
N SER A 97 -20.74 -13.39 -3.29
CA SER A 97 -20.80 -11.99 -3.67
C SER A 97 -22.27 -11.56 -3.79
N PRO A 98 -22.66 -10.41 -3.22
CA PRO A 98 -24.02 -9.91 -3.36
C PRO A 98 -24.34 -9.55 -4.82
N TRP A 99 -23.31 -9.35 -5.64
CA TRP A 99 -23.39 -9.11 -7.07
C TRP A 99 -22.87 -10.33 -7.83
N GLN A 100 -23.71 -10.92 -8.68
CA GLN A 100 -23.39 -12.17 -9.37
C GLN A 100 -22.39 -11.99 -10.51
N GLU A 101 -22.43 -10.86 -11.22
CA GLU A 101 -21.53 -10.53 -12.33
C GLU A 101 -21.03 -9.09 -12.22
N GLY A 102 -19.95 -8.78 -12.93
CA GLY A 102 -19.39 -7.41 -13.00
C GLY A 102 -18.88 -6.93 -11.64
N VAL A 103 -18.04 -7.73 -10.99
CA VAL A 103 -17.44 -7.41 -9.71
C VAL A 103 -15.94 -7.20 -9.82
N GLU A 104 -15.46 -6.25 -9.04
CA GLU A 104 -14.05 -6.09 -8.72
C GLU A 104 -13.84 -6.42 -7.26
N PHE A 105 -12.61 -6.83 -6.92
CA PHE A 105 -12.30 -7.24 -5.56
C PHE A 105 -10.85 -6.92 -5.20
N TYR A 106 -10.67 -6.77 -3.89
CA TYR A 106 -9.39 -6.67 -3.22
C TYR A 106 -9.30 -7.84 -2.23
N TYR A 107 -8.14 -8.50 -2.18
CA TYR A 107 -7.89 -9.58 -1.23
C TYR A 107 -6.56 -9.38 -0.51
N TRP A 108 -6.57 -9.54 0.82
CA TRP A 108 -5.38 -9.42 1.65
C TRP A 108 -5.16 -10.71 2.44
N PRO A 109 -4.17 -11.54 2.03
CA PRO A 109 -3.93 -12.82 2.66
C PRO A 109 -2.92 -12.73 3.82
N LYS A 110 -3.20 -13.49 4.88
CA LYS A 110 -2.30 -13.81 5.99
C LYS A 110 -2.23 -15.32 6.16
N ARG A 111 -1.03 -15.86 6.38
CA ARG A 111 -0.87 -17.28 6.69
C ARG A 111 -1.10 -17.49 8.18
N SER A 112 -1.96 -18.43 8.53
CA SER A 112 -2.24 -18.84 9.91
C SER A 112 -2.21 -20.36 9.98
N GLY A 113 -1.10 -20.93 10.47
CA GLY A 113 -0.87 -22.38 10.44
C GLY A 113 -0.99 -22.97 9.02
N ASP A 114 -1.92 -23.92 8.87
CA ASP A 114 -2.15 -24.69 7.64
C ASP A 114 -3.20 -24.06 6.69
N HIS A 115 -3.66 -22.85 6.99
CA HIS A 115 -4.60 -22.13 6.15
C HIS A 115 -4.16 -20.69 5.86
N TRP A 116 -4.58 -20.20 4.71
CA TRP A 116 -4.62 -18.78 4.39
C TRP A 116 -5.90 -18.20 4.96
N GLN A 117 -5.76 -17.21 5.84
CA GLN A 117 -6.84 -16.29 6.21
C GLN A 117 -6.82 -15.13 5.21
N VAL A 118 -7.89 -14.98 4.45
CA VAL A 118 -7.97 -14.00 3.37
C VAL A 118 -9.11 -13.05 3.63
N ALA A 119 -8.76 -11.79 3.88
CA ALA A 119 -9.71 -10.70 3.99
C ALA A 119 -10.08 -10.23 2.58
N VAL A 120 -11.35 -10.37 2.19
CA VAL A 120 -11.82 -10.07 0.82
C VAL A 120 -12.85 -8.96 0.86
N TRP A 121 -12.66 -7.95 0.03
CA TRP A 121 -13.62 -6.88 -0.23
C TRP A 121 -14.01 -6.90 -1.70
N VAL A 122 -15.28 -6.64 -1.98
CA VAL A 122 -15.87 -6.70 -3.32
C VAL A 122 -16.71 -5.46 -3.55
N TRP A 123 -16.72 -4.95 -4.77
CA TRP A 123 -17.60 -3.87 -5.22
C TRP A 123 -18.01 -4.10 -6.67
N GLN A 124 -19.05 -3.39 -7.14
CA GLN A 124 -19.46 -3.46 -8.54
C GLN A 124 -18.44 -2.76 -9.46
N SER A 125 -18.06 -3.41 -10.56
CA SER A 125 -17.13 -2.84 -11.56
C SER A 125 -17.68 -1.56 -12.19
N SER A 126 -19.00 -1.37 -12.23
CA SER A 126 -19.65 -0.15 -12.73
C SER A 126 -19.30 1.10 -11.93
N TYR A 127 -18.85 0.94 -10.68
CA TYR A 127 -18.43 2.05 -9.83
C TYR A 127 -17.13 2.71 -10.33
N MET A 128 -16.21 1.92 -10.87
CA MET A 128 -14.87 2.41 -11.22
C MET A 128 -14.86 3.45 -12.35
N PRO A 129 -15.57 3.28 -13.47
CA PRO A 129 -15.62 4.31 -14.51
C PRO A 129 -16.11 5.66 -14.00
N THR A 130 -17.11 5.68 -13.12
CA THR A 130 -17.66 6.93 -12.55
C THR A 130 -16.64 7.67 -11.71
N VAL A 131 -15.88 6.96 -10.87
CA VAL A 131 -14.83 7.57 -10.04
C VAL A 131 -13.60 7.93 -10.87
N MET A 132 -13.22 7.10 -11.83
CA MET A 132 -12.04 7.34 -12.67
C MET A 132 -12.20 8.55 -13.59
N GLN A 133 -13.42 8.89 -14.00
CA GLN A 133 -13.68 10.07 -14.84
C GLN A 133 -13.41 11.39 -14.10
N SER A 134 -13.59 11.43 -12.78
CA SER A 134 -13.32 12.63 -11.98
C SER A 134 -11.84 12.77 -11.58
N LEU A 135 -11.01 11.77 -11.90
CA LEU A 135 -9.58 11.79 -11.60
C LEU A 135 -8.77 12.31 -12.80
N GLU A 136 -7.90 13.27 -12.55
CA GLU A 136 -6.97 13.79 -13.57
C GLU A 136 -5.98 12.72 -14.08
N THR A 137 -5.62 11.78 -13.21
CA THR A 137 -4.68 10.71 -13.51
C THR A 137 -5.12 9.41 -12.87
N LYS A 138 -4.78 8.28 -13.50
CA LYS A 138 -5.13 6.96 -12.98
C LYS A 138 -4.36 6.68 -11.68
N PRO A 139 -5.02 6.12 -10.65
CA PRO A 139 -4.35 5.74 -9.42
C PRO A 139 -3.45 4.51 -9.64
N THR A 140 -2.31 4.49 -8.96
CA THR A 140 -1.39 3.32 -8.96
C THR A 140 -1.94 2.15 -8.15
N HIS A 141 -2.75 2.45 -7.13
CA HIS A 141 -3.32 1.50 -6.19
C HIS A 141 -4.81 1.80 -6.01
N VAL A 142 -5.62 0.74 -5.90
CA VAL A 142 -7.03 0.80 -5.51
C VAL A 142 -7.23 -0.19 -4.38
N MET A 143 -7.79 0.28 -3.27
CA MET A 143 -8.08 -0.59 -2.13
C MET A 143 -9.27 -0.06 -1.33
N PRO A 144 -9.97 -0.92 -0.57
CA PRO A 144 -11.02 -0.48 0.34
C PRO A 144 -10.47 0.47 1.41
N GLU A 145 -11.25 1.49 1.76
CA GLU A 145 -10.94 2.42 2.85
C GLU A 145 -10.62 1.65 4.13
N ARG A 146 -11.46 0.67 4.51
CA ARG A 146 -11.23 -0.09 5.73
C ARG A 146 -9.94 -0.90 5.72
N ALA A 147 -9.61 -1.52 4.60
CA ALA A 147 -8.36 -2.27 4.46
C ALA A 147 -7.15 -1.33 4.64
N TRP A 148 -7.24 -0.11 4.12
CA TRP A 148 -6.20 0.90 4.27
C TRP A 148 -6.08 1.36 5.72
N LYS A 149 -7.18 1.72 6.39
CA LYS A 149 -7.17 2.16 7.79
C LYS A 149 -6.56 1.08 8.70
N ILE A 150 -6.99 -0.18 8.56
CA ILE A 150 -6.43 -1.32 9.30
C ILE A 150 -4.92 -1.47 9.04
N ALA A 151 -4.50 -1.37 7.78
CA ALA A 151 -3.09 -1.50 7.42
C ALA A 151 -2.23 -0.32 7.90
N SER A 152 -2.83 0.87 8.03
CA SER A 152 -2.17 2.12 8.42
C SER A 152 -2.09 2.32 9.93
N LEU A 153 -2.85 1.58 10.75
CA LEU A 153 -2.81 1.68 12.22
C LEU A 153 -1.49 1.22 12.86
N GLY A 154 -0.50 0.78 12.07
CA GLY A 154 0.87 0.66 12.53
C GLY A 154 1.07 -0.37 13.65
N VAL A 155 0.26 -1.44 13.71
CA VAL A 155 0.47 -2.55 14.64
C VAL A 155 1.56 -3.48 14.08
N ILE A 156 2.77 -2.94 14.06
CA ILE A 156 4.00 -3.72 14.01
C ILE A 156 4.23 -4.12 15.47
N GLU A 157 3.85 -5.35 15.83
CA GLU A 157 4.34 -6.12 17.00
C GLU A 157 3.46 -6.48 18.23
N GLU A 158 2.12 -6.27 18.34
CA GLU A 158 1.16 -6.98 19.28
C GLU A 158 -0.16 -6.17 19.50
N PRO A 159 -1.26 -6.72 20.09
CA PRO A 159 -2.08 -7.90 19.76
C PRO A 159 -3.39 -7.46 19.06
N ASP A 160 -4.42 -8.30 19.09
CA ASP A 160 -5.79 -8.00 18.65
C ASP A 160 -6.24 -6.59 19.06
N PHE A 161 -6.92 -5.85 18.18
CA PHE A 161 -7.40 -4.49 18.45
C PHE A 161 -8.81 -4.24 17.91
N ILE A 162 -9.46 -3.21 18.43
CA ILE A 162 -10.74 -2.72 17.91
C ILE A 162 -10.51 -1.35 17.29
N HIS A 163 -10.88 -1.19 16.02
CA HIS A 163 -10.94 0.11 15.36
C HIS A 163 -12.38 0.59 15.27
N VAL A 164 -12.62 1.83 15.69
CA VAL A 164 -13.93 2.47 15.66
C VAL A 164 -13.84 3.72 14.81
N ASP A 165 -14.79 3.86 13.91
CA ASP A 165 -14.84 4.95 12.95
C ASP A 165 -16.28 5.46 12.79
N GLY A 166 -16.44 6.78 12.78
CA GLY A 166 -17.68 7.45 12.48
C GLY A 166 -17.89 7.51 10.98
N GLY A 167 -18.84 6.72 10.49
CA GLY A 167 -19.30 6.80 9.12
C GLY A 167 -20.13 8.07 8.88
N GLU A 168 -20.27 8.43 7.60
CA GLU A 168 -21.21 9.48 7.19
C GLU A 168 -22.64 9.12 7.65
N GLY A 169 -23.37 10.09 8.19
CA GLY A 169 -24.75 9.91 8.66
C GLY A 169 -24.91 9.38 10.10
N GLY A 170 -23.85 9.39 10.92
CA GLY A 170 -23.93 9.04 12.34
C GLY A 170 -23.96 7.53 12.63
N SER A 171 -23.69 6.70 11.62
CA SER A 171 -23.42 5.28 11.78
C SER A 171 -21.98 5.07 12.23
N TRP A 172 -21.71 4.11 13.09
CA TRP A 172 -20.36 3.76 13.51
C TRP A 172 -19.94 2.43 12.88
N VAL A 173 -18.68 2.25 12.57
CA VAL A 173 -18.13 0.98 12.09
C VAL A 173 -17.10 0.48 13.07
N TYR A 174 -17.34 -0.72 13.63
CA TYR A 174 -16.46 -1.36 14.61
C TYR A 174 -15.76 -2.52 13.94
N VAL A 175 -14.44 -2.58 14.11
CA VAL A 175 -13.60 -3.57 13.48
C VAL A 175 -12.72 -4.25 14.50
N GLU A 176 -13.00 -5.52 14.79
CA GLU A 176 -12.12 -6.39 15.58
C GLU A 176 -11.12 -7.01 14.62
N VAL A 177 -9.83 -6.75 14.86
CA VAL A 177 -8.73 -7.31 14.09
C VAL A 177 -7.87 -8.12 15.04
N ALA A 178 -7.84 -9.44 14.87
CA ALA A 178 -6.95 -10.33 15.59
C ALA A 178 -5.73 -10.72 14.77
N GLU A 179 -4.68 -11.16 15.46
CA GLU A 179 -3.40 -11.52 14.83
C GLU A 179 -3.58 -12.49 13.66
N GLY A 180 -2.90 -12.21 12.54
CA GLY A 180 -2.96 -13.05 11.34
C GLY A 180 -4.36 -13.20 10.74
N PHE A 181 -5.29 -12.31 11.10
CA PHE A 181 -6.72 -12.43 10.81
C PHE A 181 -7.34 -13.71 11.37
N ALA A 182 -6.89 -14.17 12.55
CA ALA A 182 -7.58 -15.24 13.29
C ALA A 182 -9.07 -14.92 13.45
N THR A 183 -9.35 -13.65 13.73
CA THR A 183 -10.65 -13.00 13.68
C THR A 183 -10.49 -11.67 12.96
N LEU A 184 -11.35 -11.41 11.98
CA LEU A 184 -11.50 -10.07 11.39
C LEU A 184 -13.00 -9.86 11.20
N ARG A 185 -13.59 -9.00 12.03
CA ARG A 185 -15.02 -8.70 12.00
C ARG A 185 -15.21 -7.23 11.75
N ILE A 186 -16.15 -6.90 10.87
CA ILE A 186 -16.57 -5.54 10.60
C ILE A 186 -18.07 -5.49 10.88
N ALA A 187 -18.49 -4.58 11.75
CA ALA A 187 -19.88 -4.39 12.10
C ALA A 187 -20.27 -2.92 11.99
N ALA A 188 -21.36 -2.64 11.29
CA ALA A 188 -22.04 -1.36 11.36
C ALA A 188 -22.87 -1.31 12.66
N VAL A 189 -22.68 -0.24 13.44
CA VAL A 189 -23.25 -0.02 14.76
C VAL A 189 -24.03 1.29 14.70
N ASN A 190 -25.35 1.18 14.77
CA ASN A 190 -26.25 2.33 14.64
C ASN A 190 -26.83 2.78 15.99
N ASN A 191 -26.73 1.95 17.03
CA ASN A 191 -27.27 2.23 18.35
C ASN A 191 -26.39 1.61 19.46
N GLU A 192 -26.66 2.02 20.70
CA GLU A 192 -25.93 1.53 21.88
C GLU A 192 -26.08 0.01 22.10
N THR A 193 -27.24 -0.57 21.73
CA THR A 193 -27.50 -2.00 21.90
C THR A 193 -26.61 -2.84 20.99
N ASP A 194 -26.43 -2.42 19.73
CA ASP A 194 -25.56 -3.06 18.75
C ASP A 194 -24.10 -2.98 19.19
N ALA A 195 -23.72 -1.83 19.76
CA ALA A 195 -22.39 -1.61 20.30
C ALA A 195 -22.10 -2.54 21.49
N LYS A 196 -23.06 -2.66 22.43
CA LYS A 196 -22.98 -3.61 23.55
C LYS A 196 -22.93 -5.06 23.07
N ARG A 197 -23.74 -5.44 22.07
CA ARG A 197 -23.71 -6.77 21.48
C ARG A 197 -22.35 -7.10 20.86
N PHE A 198 -21.79 -6.16 20.11
CA PHE A 198 -20.45 -6.30 19.55
C PHE A 198 -19.42 -6.54 20.67
N LYS A 199 -19.44 -5.71 21.72
CA LYS A 199 -18.54 -5.89 22.88
C LYS A 199 -18.69 -7.25 23.54
N THR A 200 -19.91 -7.68 23.83
CA THR A 200 -20.16 -8.99 24.45
C THR A 200 -19.74 -10.18 23.58
N SER A 201 -19.55 -9.96 22.28
CA SER A 201 -19.08 -11.00 21.35
C SER A 201 -17.55 -11.11 21.28
N LEU A 202 -16.82 -10.18 21.91
CA LEU A 202 -15.37 -10.19 21.98
C LEU A 202 -14.90 -11.28 22.93
N ARG A 203 -13.80 -11.93 22.56
CA ARG A 203 -13.22 -13.02 23.38
C ARG A 203 -12.37 -12.52 24.53
N ASN A 204 -11.88 -11.27 24.46
CA ASN A 204 -11.02 -10.68 25.45
C ASN A 204 -11.44 -9.23 25.73
N GLU A 205 -11.71 -8.91 26.99
CA GLU A 205 -12.16 -7.59 27.42
C GLU A 205 -11.01 -6.57 27.50
N SER A 206 -9.75 -7.02 27.48
CA SER A 206 -8.57 -6.16 27.58
C SER A 206 -8.03 -5.68 26.23
N ILE A 207 -8.80 -5.81 25.16
CA ILE A 207 -8.39 -5.45 23.80
C ILE A 207 -8.33 -3.92 23.67
N PRO A 208 -7.22 -3.34 23.18
CA PRO A 208 -7.12 -1.89 22.96
C PRO A 208 -8.10 -1.40 21.90
N VAL A 209 -8.72 -0.25 22.16
CA VAL A 209 -9.69 0.40 21.25
C VAL A 209 -9.09 1.66 20.66
N TYR A 210 -9.06 1.74 19.34
CA TYR A 210 -8.58 2.86 18.56
C TYR A 210 -9.74 3.56 17.85
N VAL A 211 -9.90 4.85 18.11
CA VAL A 211 -10.98 5.67 17.57
C VAL A 211 -10.42 6.59 16.49
N ASP A 212 -11.04 6.62 15.31
CA ASP A 212 -10.62 7.50 14.22
C ASP A 212 -10.54 8.97 14.70
N ARG A 213 -9.46 9.65 14.31
CA ARG A 213 -9.16 11.05 14.68
C ARG A 213 -10.23 12.03 14.18
N GLN A 214 -10.93 11.70 13.09
CA GLN A 214 -12.04 12.51 12.56
C GLN A 214 -13.37 12.28 13.28
N SER A 215 -13.44 11.28 14.17
CA SER A 215 -14.66 10.99 14.94
C SER A 215 -14.64 11.73 16.28
N ASP A 216 -15.74 12.37 16.64
CA ASP A 216 -15.90 12.98 17.96
C ASP A 216 -15.89 11.91 19.05
N SER A 217 -14.70 11.68 19.61
CA SER A 217 -14.42 10.74 20.71
C SER A 217 -15.31 10.95 21.95
N ALA A 218 -15.93 12.11 22.10
CA ALA A 218 -16.86 12.44 23.18
C ALA A 218 -18.24 11.74 23.07
N SER A 219 -18.52 11.02 21.98
CA SER A 219 -19.85 10.50 21.63
C SER A 219 -19.93 8.99 21.43
N LEU A 220 -18.92 8.22 21.88
CA LEU A 220 -19.02 6.76 21.81
C LEU A 220 -20.13 6.26 22.76
N PRO A 221 -21.14 5.53 22.26
CA PRO A 221 -22.37 5.29 23.03
C PRO A 221 -22.22 4.37 24.26
N TRP A 222 -21.07 3.72 24.49
CA TRP A 222 -20.97 2.65 25.49
C TRP A 222 -19.63 2.51 26.22
N GLU A 223 -18.55 3.16 25.77
CA GLU A 223 -17.22 3.02 26.38
C GLU A 223 -16.74 4.32 27.02
N PRO A 224 -16.31 4.34 28.29
CA PRO A 224 -15.73 5.52 28.89
C PRO A 224 -14.46 5.89 28.12
N SER A 225 -14.36 7.17 27.73
CA SER A 225 -13.27 7.74 26.93
C SER A 225 -11.86 7.49 27.49
N SER A 226 -11.74 7.07 28.75
CA SER A 226 -10.49 6.76 29.44
C SER A 226 -9.73 5.55 28.86
N ASN A 227 -10.41 4.63 28.16
CA ASN A 227 -9.80 3.41 27.63
C ASN A 227 -9.57 3.45 26.11
N CYS A 228 -9.98 4.53 25.45
CA CYS A 228 -9.88 4.68 24.01
C CYS A 228 -8.64 5.50 23.63
N SER A 229 -7.85 5.00 22.69
CA SER A 229 -6.75 5.74 22.08
C SER A 229 -7.19 6.35 20.75
N THR A 230 -6.72 7.54 20.41
CA THR A 230 -6.93 8.10 19.07
C THR A 230 -6.07 7.35 18.06
N ALA A 231 -6.69 6.86 16.99
CA ALA A 231 -6.03 6.25 15.85
C ALA A 231 -5.01 7.24 15.24
N LYS A 232 -3.77 6.77 15.06
CA LYS A 232 -2.75 7.46 14.28
C LYS A 232 -2.44 6.61 13.06
N TYR A 233 -2.71 7.15 11.89
CA TYR A 233 -2.47 6.46 10.64
C TYR A 233 -1.06 6.73 10.15
N SER A 234 -0.23 5.70 10.11
CA SER A 234 1.07 5.71 9.45
C SER A 234 0.92 5.29 7.98
N LEU A 235 2.03 4.96 7.34
CA LEU A 235 1.97 4.28 6.05
C LEU A 235 1.37 2.87 6.23
N PRO A 236 0.50 2.43 5.31
CA PRO A 236 -0.03 1.08 5.36
C PRO A 236 1.05 0.03 5.14
N VAL A 237 0.87 -1.15 5.75
CA VAL A 237 1.76 -2.30 5.57
C VAL A 237 1.95 -2.61 4.09
N SER A 238 3.21 -2.84 3.68
CA SER A 238 3.57 -3.12 2.28
C SER A 238 2.77 -4.26 1.65
N SER A 239 2.45 -5.32 2.41
CA SER A 239 1.61 -6.42 1.93
C SER A 239 0.18 -6.01 1.56
N ALA A 240 -0.41 -5.06 2.30
CA ALA A 240 -1.75 -4.56 2.03
C ALA A 240 -1.73 -3.64 0.81
N LEU A 241 -0.72 -2.77 0.71
CA LEU A 241 -0.52 -1.92 -0.46
C LEU A 241 -0.30 -2.74 -1.72
N ALA A 242 0.60 -3.73 -1.69
CA ALA A 242 0.91 -4.56 -2.84
C ALA A 242 -0.32 -5.29 -3.40
N ALA A 243 -1.27 -5.68 -2.53
CA ALA A 243 -2.53 -6.29 -2.96
C ALA A 243 -3.45 -5.33 -3.72
N GLY A 244 -3.32 -4.01 -3.50
CA GLY A 244 -4.12 -2.99 -4.17
C GLY A 244 -3.52 -2.48 -5.48
N ARG A 245 -2.34 -2.96 -5.88
CA ARG A 245 -1.62 -2.46 -7.06
C ARG A 245 -2.39 -2.74 -8.34
N GLN A 246 -2.55 -1.72 -9.17
CA GLN A 246 -3.27 -1.81 -10.44
C GLN A 246 -2.41 -2.51 -11.52
N SER A 247 -3.02 -3.43 -12.25
CA SER A 247 -2.36 -4.09 -13.38
C SER A 247 -2.13 -3.10 -14.53
N GLY A 248 -0.92 -3.10 -15.09
CA GLY A 248 -0.57 -2.24 -16.23
C GLY A 248 -0.18 -0.80 -15.86
N ILE A 249 -0.22 -0.43 -14.57
CA ILE A 249 0.29 0.86 -14.07
C ILE A 249 1.56 0.60 -13.27
N SER A 250 2.67 1.16 -13.73
CA SER A 250 3.96 1.07 -13.03
C SER A 250 4.00 2.06 -11.88
N ASP A 251 4.14 1.55 -10.66
CA ASP A 251 4.50 2.36 -9.50
C ASP A 251 6.01 2.61 -9.51
N TRP A 252 6.42 3.76 -10.04
CA TRP A 252 7.84 4.13 -10.12
C TRP A 252 8.44 4.47 -8.76
N SER A 253 7.62 4.60 -7.70
CA SER A 253 8.13 4.75 -6.34
C SER A 253 8.75 3.46 -5.80
N ASP A 254 8.39 2.31 -6.36
CA ASP A 254 8.92 1.00 -5.98
C ASP A 254 10.30 0.76 -6.63
N PRO A 255 11.36 0.55 -5.84
CA PRO A 255 12.70 0.34 -6.38
C PRO A 255 12.85 -0.88 -7.26
N PHE A 256 12.00 -1.89 -7.06
CA PHE A 256 12.05 -3.10 -7.87
C PHE A 256 11.50 -2.88 -9.29
N VAL A 257 10.72 -1.82 -9.52
CA VAL A 257 10.21 -1.47 -10.85
C VAL A 257 11.33 -0.96 -11.75
N TRP A 258 12.26 -0.17 -11.21
CA TRP A 258 13.41 0.29 -11.98
C TRP A 258 14.61 -0.67 -11.94
N ALA A 259 14.61 -1.70 -11.09
CA ALA A 259 15.71 -2.68 -11.06
C ALA A 259 16.01 -3.32 -12.42
N ARG A 260 14.97 -3.67 -13.20
CA ARG A 260 15.13 -4.22 -14.56
C ARG A 260 15.72 -3.21 -15.56
N PRO A 261 15.13 -2.02 -15.78
CA PRO A 261 15.71 -1.05 -16.70
C PRO A 261 17.09 -0.55 -16.25
N THR A 262 17.32 -0.34 -14.95
CA THR A 262 18.64 0.03 -14.43
C THR A 262 19.67 -1.09 -14.65
N GLY A 263 19.28 -2.35 -14.46
CA GLY A 263 20.14 -3.49 -14.80
C GLY A 263 20.47 -3.55 -16.30
N ALA A 264 19.52 -3.25 -17.18
CA ALA A 264 19.76 -3.20 -18.62
C ALA A 264 20.72 -2.05 -19.01
N ILE A 265 20.54 -0.87 -18.42
CA ILE A 265 21.44 0.28 -18.63
C ILE A 265 22.85 -0.06 -18.12
N LEU A 266 22.96 -0.70 -16.95
CA LEU A 266 24.25 -1.15 -16.41
C LEU A 266 24.92 -2.15 -17.34
N ALA A 267 24.17 -3.12 -17.88
CA ALA A 267 24.70 -4.09 -18.83
C ALA A 267 25.19 -3.41 -20.12
N LEU A 268 24.44 -2.46 -20.68
CA LEU A 268 24.86 -1.67 -21.84
C LEU A 268 26.12 -0.86 -21.55
N TYR A 269 26.22 -0.27 -20.36
CA TYR A 269 27.39 0.49 -19.93
C TYR A 269 28.63 -0.40 -19.80
N VAL A 270 28.48 -1.60 -19.23
CA VAL A 270 29.56 -2.60 -19.16
C VAL A 270 29.99 -3.04 -20.57
N CYS A 271 29.05 -3.33 -21.46
CA CYS A 271 29.35 -3.67 -22.86
C CYS A 271 30.09 -2.52 -23.58
N TRP A 272 29.68 -1.27 -23.34
CA TRP A 272 30.34 -0.10 -23.91
C TRP A 272 31.78 0.05 -23.40
N LEU A 273 32.00 -0.06 -22.09
CA LEU A 273 33.34 -0.02 -21.49
C LEU A 273 34.26 -1.13 -22.01
N LEU A 274 33.73 -2.35 -22.19
CA LEU A 274 34.49 -3.46 -22.77
C LEU A 274 34.85 -3.19 -24.23
N GLY A 275 33.94 -2.59 -25.00
CA GLY A 275 34.19 -2.18 -26.38
C GLY A 275 35.32 -1.15 -26.49
N GLU A 276 35.25 -0.08 -25.68
CA GLU A 276 36.31 0.94 -25.59
C GLU A 276 37.65 0.32 -25.16
N GLY A 277 37.64 -0.56 -24.15
CA GLY A 277 38.84 -1.27 -23.71
C GLY A 277 39.49 -2.10 -24.83
N LEU A 278 38.68 -2.80 -25.64
CA LEU A 278 39.18 -3.57 -26.79
C LEU A 278 39.76 -2.68 -27.89
N VAL A 279 39.14 -1.53 -28.18
CA VAL A 279 39.65 -0.56 -29.16
C VAL A 279 40.99 0.01 -28.71
N LEU A 280 41.10 0.39 -27.43
CA LEU A 280 42.35 0.92 -26.86
C LEU A 280 43.47 -0.13 -26.85
N LEU A 281 43.16 -1.39 -26.54
CA LEU A 281 44.12 -2.49 -26.64
C LEU A 281 44.62 -2.67 -28.07
N LYS A 282 43.71 -2.69 -29.05
CA LYS A 282 44.07 -2.84 -30.46
C LYS A 282 44.90 -1.67 -30.98
N GLN A 283 44.55 -0.43 -30.61
CA GLN A 283 45.36 0.75 -30.95
C GLN A 283 46.74 0.71 -30.26
N GLY A 284 46.81 0.20 -29.04
CA GLY A 284 48.07 -0.05 -28.34
C GLY A 284 48.96 -1.03 -29.09
N ASP A 285 48.41 -2.17 -29.52
CA ASP A 285 49.12 -3.19 -30.31
C ASP A 285 49.60 -2.61 -31.66
N GLU A 286 48.75 -1.88 -32.38
CA GLU A 286 49.10 -1.23 -33.64
C GLU A 286 50.25 -0.22 -33.45
N VAL A 287 50.18 0.65 -32.42
CA VAL A 287 51.24 1.63 -32.12
C VAL A 287 52.55 0.93 -31.76
N GLN A 288 52.48 -0.18 -31.02
CA GLN A 288 53.66 -0.94 -30.62
C GLN A 288 54.30 -1.64 -31.83
N GLU A 289 53.50 -2.19 -32.73
CA GLU A 289 53.96 -2.79 -33.99
C GLU A 289 54.62 -1.73 -34.90
N TYR A 290 54.00 -0.57 -35.10
CA TYR A 290 54.61 0.55 -35.83
C TYR A 290 55.92 1.05 -35.19
N SER A 291 55.99 1.11 -33.86
CA SER A 291 57.22 1.50 -33.16
C SER A 291 58.35 0.49 -33.33
N SER A 292 58.02 -0.81 -33.39
CA SER A 292 58.97 -1.90 -33.62
C SER A 292 59.52 -1.90 -35.05
N GLN A 293 58.67 -1.61 -36.04
CA GLN A 293 59.09 -1.48 -37.44
C GLN A 293 59.94 -0.22 -37.67
N ALA A 294 59.57 0.91 -37.05
CA ALA A 294 60.36 2.15 -37.14
C ALA A 294 61.74 2.01 -36.50
N SER A 295 61.85 1.26 -35.40
CA SER A 295 63.14 0.97 -34.74
C SER A 295 63.99 -0.03 -35.53
N SER A 296 63.41 -1.01 -36.23
CA SER A 296 64.18 -1.89 -37.13
C SER A 296 64.72 -1.17 -38.36
N VAL A 297 63.98 -0.21 -38.93
CA VAL A 297 64.43 0.58 -40.09
C VAL A 297 65.56 1.55 -39.71
N SER A 298 65.64 1.95 -38.44
CA SER A 298 66.68 2.87 -37.94
C SER A 298 68.04 2.19 -37.68
N ILE A 299 68.10 0.85 -37.69
CA ILE A 299 69.33 0.08 -37.42
C ILE A 299 70.05 -0.31 -38.73
N GLU A 300 69.40 -0.19 -39.89
CA GLU A 300 69.95 -0.54 -41.22
C GLU A 300 70.61 0.62 -41.98
N VAL A 301 70.89 1.77 -41.35
CA VAL A 301 71.59 2.92 -41.97
C VAL A 301 73.02 3.08 -41.46
#